data_AF-A0A966DA46-F1
#
_entry.id   AF-A0A966DA46-F1
#
_cell.length_a   1.000
_cell.length_b   1.000
_cell.length_c   1.000
_cell.angle_alpha   90.00
_cell.angle_beta   90.00
_cell.angle_gamma   90.00
#
_symmetry.space_group_name_H-M   'P 1'
#
loop_
_entity.id
_entity.type
_entity.pdbx_description
1 polymer ?
#
loop_
_entity_poly.entity_id
_entity_poly.type
_entity_poly.pdbx_seq_one_letter_code
_entity_poly.pdbx_strand_id
1 'polypeptide(L)'
;FKEAFEKHQEISRSGAEQQFKGGLADHSEKTTALHTATHMLHKALRTVLGEHVGQKGSNITVDRLRFDFTHPSPMSAEEIQKVEDMVNEQIARNLEVTCETMTLEEAREQGAIAFFDSKYGEQVKVYSVGDYSKEVCGGPHVQNTSEMGHFKILKEQSSSAGVRRIKAILEK
;
A
#
# COMPACT_ATOMS: atom_id res chain seq x y z
N PHE A 1 -2.87 -27.90 18.28
CA PHE A 1 -3.35 -26.50 18.23
C PHE A 1 -2.29 -25.52 18.71
N LYS A 2 -1.84 -25.61 19.98
CA LYS A 2 -0.83 -24.70 20.57
C LYS A 2 0.49 -24.65 19.78
N GLU A 3 1.02 -25.81 19.42
CA GLU A 3 2.26 -25.95 18.64
C GLU A 3 2.15 -25.37 17.21
N ALA A 4 1.00 -25.58 16.55
CA ALA A 4 0.72 -24.99 15.24
C ALA A 4 0.52 -23.47 15.31
N PHE A 5 -0.05 -22.98 16.41
CA PHE A 5 -0.23 -21.55 16.69
C PHE A 5 1.11 -20.86 16.96
N GLU A 6 1.96 -21.46 17.79
CA GLU A 6 3.33 -20.98 18.08
C GLU A 6 4.17 -20.97 16.80
N LYS A 7 4.12 -22.04 16.00
CA LYS A 7 4.80 -22.11 14.70
C LYS A 7 4.29 -21.05 13.72
N HIS A 8 2.98 -20.79 13.68
CA HIS A 8 2.41 -19.70 12.88
C HIS A 8 2.87 -18.31 13.36
N GLN A 9 2.99 -18.11 14.67
CA GLN A 9 3.51 -16.88 15.27
C GLN A 9 5.01 -16.68 14.99
N GLU A 10 5.81 -17.73 15.00
CA GLU A 10 7.22 -17.71 14.63
C GLU A 10 7.43 -17.42 13.14
N ILE A 11 6.65 -18.06 12.26
CA ILE A 11 6.68 -17.78 10.82
C ILE A 11 6.25 -16.33 10.55
N SER A 12 5.24 -15.83 11.28
CA SER A 12 4.79 -14.44 11.15
C SER A 12 5.80 -13.42 11.69
N ARG A 13 6.56 -13.76 12.74
CA ARG A 13 7.62 -12.89 13.30
C ARG A 13 8.89 -12.90 12.46
N SER A 14 9.36 -14.06 12.03
CA SER A 14 10.56 -14.18 11.18
C SER A 14 10.39 -13.44 9.84
N GLY A 15 9.19 -13.51 9.25
CA GLY A 15 8.85 -12.71 8.05
C GLY A 15 8.70 -11.20 8.31
N ALA A 16 8.68 -10.75 9.56
CA ALA A 16 8.71 -9.33 9.94
C ALA A 16 10.14 -8.80 10.13
N GLU A 17 11.09 -9.66 10.53
CA GLU A 17 12.49 -9.28 10.76
C GLU A 17 13.27 -9.02 9.44
N GLN A 18 12.81 -9.56 8.32
CA GLN A 18 13.38 -9.30 6.98
C GLN A 18 12.69 -8.13 6.24
N GLN A 19 11.80 -7.37 6.88
CA GLN A 19 11.05 -6.30 6.22
C GLN A 19 11.87 -5.02 6.10
N PHE A 20 12.07 -4.56 4.87
CA PHE A 20 12.63 -3.25 4.55
C PHE A 20 11.58 -2.14 4.73
N LYS A 21 12.01 -0.88 4.63
CA LYS A 21 11.12 0.30 4.72
C LYS A 21 9.93 0.15 3.77
N GLY A 22 8.71 0.40 4.26
CA GLY A 22 7.47 0.27 3.47
C GLY A 22 6.84 -1.14 3.47
N GLY A 23 7.41 -2.11 4.19
CA GLY A 23 6.88 -3.48 4.25
C GLY A 23 7.34 -4.36 3.08
N LEU A 24 8.41 -3.96 2.38
CA LEU A 24 8.99 -4.66 1.25
C LEU A 24 9.84 -5.85 1.70
N ALA A 25 9.74 -6.97 0.99
CA ALA A 25 10.62 -8.12 1.18
C ALA A 25 11.96 -7.98 0.42
N ASP A 26 12.02 -7.16 -0.64
CA ASP A 26 13.23 -6.86 -1.40
C ASP A 26 13.11 -5.52 -2.18
N HIS A 27 14.09 -5.24 -3.04
CA HIS A 27 14.13 -4.06 -3.92
C HIS A 27 14.07 -4.40 -5.41
N SER A 28 13.51 -5.56 -5.77
CA SER A 28 13.32 -5.94 -7.18
C SER A 28 12.33 -4.99 -7.88
N GLU A 29 12.37 -4.93 -9.21
CA GLU A 29 11.43 -4.15 -10.01
C GLU A 29 9.97 -4.55 -9.73
N LYS A 30 9.69 -5.85 -9.55
CA LYS A 30 8.35 -6.36 -9.23
C LYS A 30 7.86 -5.86 -7.87
N THR A 31 8.68 -6.00 -6.84
CA THR A 31 8.35 -5.53 -5.49
C THR A 31 8.19 -4.01 -5.46
N THR A 32 9.01 -3.29 -6.22
CA THR A 32 8.94 -1.82 -6.37
C THR A 32 7.65 -1.39 -7.07
N ALA A 33 7.22 -2.07 -8.13
CA ALA A 33 5.93 -1.83 -8.78
C ALA A 33 4.74 -2.11 -7.85
N LEU A 34 4.79 -3.22 -7.10
CA LEU A 34 3.77 -3.54 -6.09
C LEU A 34 3.74 -2.52 -4.94
N HIS A 35 4.86 -1.85 -4.66
CA HIS A 35 4.90 -0.78 -3.67
C HIS A 35 4.14 0.46 -4.15
N THR A 36 4.36 0.90 -5.39
CA THR A 36 3.55 1.96 -5.99
C THR A 36 2.07 1.56 -6.07
N ALA A 37 1.77 0.30 -6.42
CA ALA A 37 0.41 -0.22 -6.41
C ALA A 37 -0.25 -0.11 -5.02
N THR A 38 0.51 -0.29 -3.94
CA THR A 38 0.00 -0.13 -2.58
C THR A 38 -0.48 1.30 -2.30
N HIS A 39 0.26 2.32 -2.72
CA HIS A 39 -0.15 3.72 -2.55
C HIS A 39 -1.41 4.03 -3.38
N MET A 40 -1.44 3.55 -4.63
CA MET A 40 -2.60 3.76 -5.50
C MET A 40 -3.85 3.06 -4.96
N LEU A 41 -3.70 1.81 -4.49
CA LEU A 41 -4.76 1.06 -3.82
C LEU A 41 -5.28 1.80 -2.59
N HIS A 42 -4.38 2.37 -1.79
CA HIS A 42 -4.78 3.10 -0.59
C HIS A 42 -5.61 4.32 -0.91
N LYS A 43 -5.16 5.14 -1.88
CA LYS A 43 -5.92 6.29 -2.35
C LYS A 43 -7.29 5.86 -2.89
N ALA A 44 -7.35 4.81 -3.71
CA ALA A 44 -8.59 4.27 -4.24
C ALA A 44 -9.56 3.86 -3.12
N LEU A 45 -9.07 3.12 -2.12
CA LEU A 45 -9.89 2.71 -0.96
C LEU A 45 -10.43 3.92 -0.19
N ARG A 46 -9.63 4.96 0.05
CA ARG A 46 -10.10 6.19 0.71
C ARG A 46 -11.16 6.91 -0.12
N THR A 47 -11.01 6.94 -1.44
CA THR A 47 -12.01 7.57 -2.33
C THR A 47 -13.31 6.77 -2.40
N VAL A 48 -13.26 5.44 -2.43
CA VAL A 48 -14.46 4.59 -2.54
C VAL A 48 -15.18 4.44 -1.20
N LEU A 49 -14.43 4.15 -0.13
CA LEU A 49 -15.00 3.80 1.18
C LEU A 49 -15.06 5.00 2.13
N GLY A 50 -14.17 5.98 1.99
CA GLY A 50 -14.10 7.17 2.83
C GLY A 50 -12.77 7.37 3.57
N GLU A 51 -12.59 8.57 4.10
CA GLU A 51 -11.34 9.02 4.74
C GLU A 51 -10.99 8.26 6.05
N HIS A 52 -11.91 7.46 6.60
CA HIS A 52 -11.66 6.60 7.76
C HIS A 52 -10.78 5.38 7.44
N VAL A 53 -10.56 5.08 6.16
CA VAL A 53 -9.63 4.04 5.71
C VAL A 53 -8.22 4.49 6.06
N GLY A 54 -7.60 3.81 7.02
CA GLY A 54 -6.21 4.03 7.42
C GLY A 54 -5.45 2.72 7.44
N GLN A 55 -4.19 2.78 7.02
CA GLN A 55 -3.29 1.63 6.99
C GLN A 55 -3.06 1.05 8.39
N LYS A 56 -3.20 -0.27 8.51
CA LYS A 56 -2.88 -1.06 9.71
C LYS A 56 -1.74 -2.06 9.50
N GLY A 57 -1.43 -2.38 8.25
CA GLY A 57 -0.32 -3.26 7.91
C GLY A 57 -0.09 -3.29 6.40
N SER A 58 1.17 -3.49 6.02
CA SER A 58 1.55 -3.76 4.63
C SER A 58 2.60 -4.85 4.61
N ASN A 59 2.54 -5.74 3.62
CA ASN A 59 3.59 -6.70 3.32
C ASN A 59 3.61 -6.93 1.81
N ILE A 60 4.76 -6.68 1.19
CA ILE A 60 4.94 -6.75 -0.25
C ILE A 60 6.07 -7.72 -0.53
N THR A 61 5.83 -8.61 -1.47
CA THR A 61 6.74 -9.65 -1.95
C THR A 61 6.74 -9.64 -3.46
N VAL A 62 7.70 -10.33 -4.10
CA VAL A 62 7.73 -10.45 -5.58
C VAL A 62 6.45 -11.02 -6.19
N ASP A 63 5.68 -11.79 -5.41
CA ASP A 63 4.48 -12.48 -5.89
C ASP A 63 3.20 -11.69 -5.64
N ARG A 64 3.16 -10.81 -4.64
CA ARG A 64 1.94 -10.13 -4.19
C ARG A 64 2.19 -8.98 -3.23
N LEU A 65 1.22 -8.08 -3.15
CA LEU A 65 1.03 -7.17 -2.01
C LEU A 65 -0.10 -7.67 -1.09
N ARG A 66 0.04 -7.35 0.19
CA ARG A 66 -0.98 -7.51 1.24
C ARG A 66 -1.15 -6.17 1.95
N PHE A 67 -2.35 -5.62 1.90
CA PHE A 67 -2.67 -4.34 2.51
C PHE A 67 -3.80 -4.49 3.52
N ASP A 68 -3.55 -4.09 4.76
CA ASP A 68 -4.51 -4.14 5.87
C ASP A 68 -4.95 -2.72 6.21
N PHE A 69 -6.26 -2.49 6.29
CA PHE A 69 -6.84 -1.16 6.47
C PHE A 69 -8.06 -1.17 7.40
N THR A 70 -8.35 -0.03 8.02
CA THR A 70 -9.54 0.14 8.87
C THR A 70 -10.79 0.26 8.02
N HIS A 71 -11.70 -0.69 8.22
CA HIS A 71 -13.05 -0.65 7.66
C HIS A 71 -13.93 -1.65 8.44
N PRO A 72 -15.14 -1.24 8.91
CA PRO A 72 -15.92 -2.04 9.85
C PRO A 72 -16.61 -3.26 9.21
N SER A 73 -16.91 -3.21 7.92
CA SER A 73 -17.68 -4.21 7.18
C SER A 73 -16.85 -4.90 6.09
N PRO A 74 -17.29 -6.03 5.53
CA PRO A 74 -16.80 -6.49 4.22
C PRO A 74 -17.10 -5.46 3.14
N MET A 75 -16.21 -5.36 2.15
CA MET A 75 -16.50 -4.57 0.95
C MET A 75 -17.53 -5.29 0.07
N SER A 76 -18.38 -4.53 -0.61
CA SER A 76 -19.24 -5.08 -1.66
C SER A 76 -18.42 -5.47 -2.90
N ALA A 77 -18.98 -6.32 -3.75
CA ALA A 77 -18.34 -6.66 -5.02
C ALA A 77 -18.17 -5.42 -5.91
N GLU A 78 -19.13 -4.48 -5.90
CA GLU A 78 -19.00 -3.24 -6.66
C GLU A 78 -17.91 -2.33 -6.09
N GLU A 79 -17.76 -2.25 -4.77
CA GLU A 79 -16.70 -1.47 -4.13
C GLU A 79 -15.32 -2.03 -4.48
N ILE A 80 -15.15 -3.36 -4.45
CA ILE A 80 -13.91 -4.02 -4.84
C ILE A 80 -13.59 -3.72 -6.30
N GLN A 81 -14.57 -3.90 -7.20
CA GLN A 81 -14.37 -3.64 -8.63
C GLN A 81 -14.02 -2.17 -8.88
N LYS A 82 -14.72 -1.24 -8.24
CA LYS A 82 -14.45 0.19 -8.39
C LYS A 82 -13.05 0.57 -7.92
N VAL A 83 -12.56 -0.01 -6.82
CA VAL A 83 -11.20 0.21 -6.36
C VAL A 83 -10.18 -0.32 -7.37
N GLU A 84 -10.40 -1.53 -7.91
CA GLU A 84 -9.54 -2.13 -8.94
C GLU A 84 -9.53 -1.30 -10.22
N ASP A 85 -10.69 -0.87 -10.70
CA ASP A 85 -10.85 -0.04 -11.90
C ASP A 85 -10.12 1.29 -11.72
N MET A 86 -10.31 1.97 -10.59
CA MET A 86 -9.63 3.23 -10.31
C MET A 86 -8.11 3.11 -10.37
N VAL A 87 -7.53 2.06 -9.80
CA VAL A 87 -6.07 1.85 -9.85
C VAL A 87 -5.62 1.64 -11.30
N ASN A 88 -6.34 0.82 -12.06
CA ASN A 88 -6.02 0.54 -13.45
C ASN A 88 -6.18 1.77 -14.37
N GLU A 89 -7.19 2.61 -14.15
CA GLU A 89 -7.36 3.89 -14.83
C GLU A 89 -6.13 4.77 -14.63
N GLN A 90 -5.61 4.84 -13.40
CA GLN A 90 -4.39 5.61 -13.11
C GLN A 90 -3.13 5.00 -13.70
N ILE A 91 -3.05 3.67 -13.80
CA ILE A 91 -1.95 3.02 -14.51
C ILE A 91 -1.98 3.40 -15.99
N ALA A 92 -3.15 3.36 -16.63
CA ALA A 92 -3.32 3.73 -18.04
C ALA A 92 -2.99 5.20 -18.34
N ARG A 93 -2.99 6.09 -17.33
CA ARG A 93 -2.58 7.49 -17.47
C ARG A 93 -1.06 7.69 -17.56
N ASN A 94 -0.23 6.66 -17.35
CA ASN A 94 1.23 6.73 -17.42
C ASN A 94 1.82 7.87 -16.57
N LEU A 95 1.37 7.95 -15.32
CA LEU A 95 1.73 9.02 -14.39
C LEU A 95 3.20 8.90 -13.97
N GLU A 96 3.90 10.03 -13.95
CA GLU A 96 5.23 10.13 -13.37
C GLU A 96 5.16 9.99 -11.85
N VAL A 97 6.15 9.30 -11.28
CA VAL A 97 6.31 9.15 -9.84
C VAL A 97 7.51 9.97 -9.38
N THR A 98 7.26 11.00 -8.58
CA THR A 98 8.29 11.90 -8.08
C THR A 98 8.54 11.65 -6.59
N CYS A 99 9.75 11.97 -6.14
CA CYS A 99 10.15 11.90 -4.73
C CYS A 99 10.79 13.22 -4.32
N GLU A 100 10.23 13.85 -3.29
CA GLU A 100 10.77 15.07 -2.70
C GLU A 100 11.13 14.82 -1.23
N THR A 101 12.14 15.52 -0.73
CA THR A 101 12.49 15.48 0.70
C THR A 101 12.12 16.83 1.30
N MET A 102 11.30 16.80 2.34
CA MET A 102 10.75 17.98 3.01
C MET A 102 10.47 17.68 4.48
N THR A 103 10.08 18.67 5.26
CA THR A 103 9.63 18.47 6.63
C THR A 103 8.28 17.77 6.69
N LEU A 104 7.97 17.14 7.82
CA LEU A 104 6.65 16.51 8.02
C LEU A 104 5.50 17.53 7.98
N GLU A 105 5.76 18.76 8.41
CA GLU A 105 4.78 19.86 8.37
C GLU A 105 4.48 20.26 6.93
N GLU A 106 5.49 20.54 6.11
CA GLU A 106 5.33 20.83 4.67
C GLU A 106 4.61 19.69 3.94
N ALA A 107 4.96 18.43 4.26
CA ALA A 107 4.28 17.28 3.67
C ALA A 107 2.77 17.29 3.97
N ARG A 108 2.39 17.60 5.22
CA ARG A 108 0.98 17.68 5.63
C ARG A 108 0.24 18.85 4.98
N GLU A 109 0.87 20.02 4.90
CA GLU A 109 0.31 21.19 4.23
C GLU A 109 0.05 20.91 2.74
N GLN A 110 0.91 20.11 2.12
CA GLN A 110 0.74 19.64 0.75
C GLN A 110 -0.28 18.50 0.58
N GLY A 111 -0.95 18.08 1.66
CA GLY A 111 -1.93 17.01 1.64
C GLY A 111 -1.33 15.60 1.54
N ALA A 112 -0.03 15.43 1.82
CA ALA A 112 0.58 14.11 1.85
C ALA A 112 0.02 13.29 3.00
N ILE A 113 -0.35 12.05 2.71
CA ILE A 113 -0.80 11.14 3.76
C ILE A 113 0.43 10.57 4.46
N ALA A 114 0.52 10.80 5.76
CA ALA A 114 1.58 10.30 6.60
C ALA A 114 1.02 9.29 7.60
N PHE A 115 1.58 8.09 7.63
CA PHE A 115 1.19 7.06 8.60
C PHE A 115 2.27 6.93 9.67
N PHE A 116 1.90 6.96 10.95
CA PHE A 116 2.83 6.79 12.07
C PHE A 116 3.79 7.98 12.30
N ASP A 117 3.23 9.11 12.72
CA ASP A 117 3.95 10.34 13.08
C ASP A 117 5.20 10.12 13.96
N SER A 118 5.14 9.17 14.89
CA SER A 118 6.23 8.88 15.82
C SER A 118 7.45 8.19 15.20
N LYS A 119 7.39 7.79 13.92
CA LYS A 119 8.48 7.11 13.20
C LYS A 119 9.25 8.00 12.24
N TYR A 120 8.82 9.26 12.07
CA TYR A 120 9.45 10.18 11.12
C TYR A 120 10.54 11.01 11.80
N GLY A 121 11.65 11.20 11.09
CA GLY A 121 12.67 12.17 11.47
C GLY A 121 12.27 13.59 11.06
N GLU A 122 13.16 14.56 11.27
CA GLU A 122 12.93 15.97 10.91
C GLU A 122 12.61 16.16 9.41
N GLN A 123 13.24 15.34 8.56
CA GLN A 123 12.97 15.29 7.13
C GLN A 123 12.38 13.94 6.73
N VAL A 124 11.39 14.00 5.84
CA VAL A 124 10.67 12.85 5.30
C VAL A 124 10.74 12.85 3.77
N LYS A 125 10.64 11.66 3.19
CA LYS A 125 10.48 11.49 1.75
C LYS A 125 9.00 11.41 1.42
N VAL A 126 8.55 12.25 0.49
CA VAL A 126 7.18 12.29 -0.01
C VAL A 126 7.20 11.81 -1.44
N TYR A 127 6.45 10.75 -1.71
CA TYR A 127 6.24 10.24 -3.06
C TYR A 127 4.90 10.71 -3.60
N SER A 128 4.91 11.26 -4.81
CA SER A 128 3.70 11.62 -5.55
C SER A 128 3.58 10.72 -6.78
N VAL A 129 2.42 10.12 -7.00
CA VAL A 129 2.08 9.38 -8.23
C VAL A 129 1.19 10.30 -9.05
N GLY A 130 1.81 11.09 -9.93
CA GLY A 130 1.15 12.18 -10.63
C GLY A 130 0.33 13.09 -9.69
N ASP A 131 -0.90 13.37 -10.10
CA ASP A 131 -1.89 14.12 -9.33
C ASP A 131 -2.78 13.22 -8.45
N TYR A 132 -2.54 11.91 -8.43
CA TYR A 132 -3.48 10.93 -7.87
C TYR A 132 -3.26 10.67 -6.38
N SER A 133 -2.03 10.33 -6.00
CA SER A 133 -1.68 10.00 -4.61
C SER A 133 -0.40 10.71 -4.19
N LYS A 134 -0.37 11.19 -2.95
CA LYS A 134 0.82 11.78 -2.32
C LYS A 134 0.96 11.20 -0.91
N GLU A 135 2.05 10.49 -0.64
CA GLU A 135 2.25 9.78 0.62
C GLU A 135 3.68 9.91 1.13
N VAL A 136 3.84 9.99 2.46
CA VAL A 136 5.14 9.92 3.10
C VAL A 136 5.60 8.46 3.10
N CYS A 137 6.70 8.16 2.40
CA CYS A 137 7.20 6.79 2.29
C CYS A 137 8.73 6.71 2.14
N GLY A 138 9.34 5.69 2.73
CA GLY A 138 10.79 5.50 2.73
C GLY A 138 11.31 4.40 1.80
N GLY A 139 10.42 3.69 1.09
CA GLY A 139 10.80 2.61 0.16
C GLY A 139 10.98 3.09 -1.29
N PRO A 140 11.56 2.27 -2.18
CA PRO A 140 11.63 2.55 -3.62
C PRO A 140 10.26 2.49 -4.29
N HIS A 141 10.09 3.24 -5.38
CA HIS A 141 8.91 3.24 -6.24
C HIS A 141 9.34 3.18 -7.72
N VAL A 142 8.42 2.75 -8.61
CA VAL A 142 8.63 2.86 -10.06
C VAL A 142 8.75 4.32 -10.47
N GLN A 143 9.34 4.61 -11.62
CA GLN A 143 9.43 5.99 -12.12
C GLN A 143 8.15 6.41 -12.85
N ASN A 144 7.45 5.46 -13.46
CA ASN A 144 6.19 5.71 -14.14
C ASN A 144 5.18 4.57 -13.93
N THR A 145 3.89 4.89 -13.85
CA THR A 145 2.85 3.86 -13.65
C THR A 145 2.72 2.89 -14.82
N SER A 146 3.17 3.25 -16.02
CA SER A 146 3.23 2.36 -17.19
C SER A 146 4.07 1.10 -16.97
N GLU A 147 5.00 1.10 -16.01
CA GLU A 147 5.86 -0.04 -15.69
C GLU A 147 5.10 -1.18 -14.95
N MET A 148 3.90 -0.88 -14.43
CA MET A 148 3.19 -1.72 -13.47
C MET A 148 2.35 -2.83 -14.11
N GLY A 149 1.90 -2.68 -15.36
CA GLY A 149 0.98 -3.64 -15.99
C GLY A 149 -0.47 -3.48 -15.50
N HIS A 150 -1.18 -4.58 -15.29
CA HIS A 150 -2.58 -4.59 -14.85
C HIS A 150 -2.71 -4.95 -13.36
N PHE A 151 -3.39 -4.13 -12.58
CA PHE A 151 -3.62 -4.36 -11.16
C PHE A 151 -4.85 -5.23 -10.92
N LYS A 152 -4.72 -6.22 -10.03
CA LYS A 152 -5.80 -7.14 -9.72
C LYS A 152 -5.87 -7.52 -8.25
N ILE A 153 -7.05 -7.37 -7.66
CA ILE A 153 -7.39 -7.81 -6.31
C ILE A 153 -7.75 -9.30 -6.37
N LEU A 154 -6.92 -10.11 -5.71
CA LEU A 154 -7.15 -11.56 -5.61
C LEU A 154 -8.14 -11.92 -4.51
N LYS A 155 -8.12 -11.16 -3.41
CA LYS A 155 -8.93 -11.47 -2.24
C LYS A 155 -9.10 -10.25 -1.33
N GLU A 156 -10.33 -10.05 -0.87
CA GLU A 156 -10.69 -9.21 0.27
C GLU A 156 -11.21 -10.11 1.40
N GLN A 157 -10.77 -9.88 2.64
CA GLN A 157 -11.24 -10.64 3.81
C GLN A 157 -11.03 -9.88 5.14
N SER A 158 -11.71 -10.31 6.20
CA SER A 158 -11.44 -9.83 7.56
C SER A 158 -10.04 -10.23 8.01
N SER A 159 -9.30 -9.28 8.60
CA SER A 159 -8.02 -9.54 9.26
C SER A 159 -8.19 -9.63 10.78
N SER A 160 -8.96 -8.69 11.35
CA SER A 160 -9.36 -8.63 12.76
C SER A 160 -10.61 -7.76 12.88
N ALA A 161 -11.14 -7.59 14.10
CA ALA A 161 -12.24 -6.67 14.35
C ALA A 161 -11.90 -5.26 13.81
N GLY A 162 -12.77 -4.71 12.96
CA GLY A 162 -12.59 -3.39 12.34
C GLY A 162 -11.46 -3.25 11.31
N VAL A 163 -10.81 -4.36 10.92
CA VAL A 163 -9.69 -4.35 9.96
C VAL A 163 -9.95 -5.35 8.84
N ARG A 164 -9.85 -4.85 7.61
CA ARG A 164 -9.95 -5.62 6.37
C ARG A 164 -8.58 -5.79 5.74
N ARG A 165 -8.43 -6.81 4.90
CA ARG A 165 -7.19 -7.16 4.21
C ARG A 165 -7.47 -7.42 2.75
N ILE A 166 -6.74 -6.71 1.89
CA ILE A 166 -6.66 -7.00 0.46
C ILE A 166 -5.34 -7.71 0.17
N LYS A 167 -5.40 -8.72 -0.70
CA LYS A 167 -4.24 -9.26 -1.41
C LYS A 167 -4.42 -8.97 -2.90
N ALA A 168 -3.37 -8.44 -3.52
CA ALA A 168 -3.40 -8.07 -4.92
C ALA A 168 -2.06 -8.35 -5.60
N ILE A 169 -2.09 -8.36 -6.94
CA ILE A 169 -0.93 -8.59 -7.81
C ILE A 169 -0.92 -7.59 -8.96
N LEU A 170 0.19 -7.60 -9.69
CA LEU A 170 0.33 -6.96 -10.99
C LEU A 170 0.52 -8.05 -12.06
N GLU A 171 -0.37 -8.09 -13.04
CA GLU A 171 -0.32 -8.96 -14.22
C GLU A 171 0.35 -8.20 -15.37
N LYS A 172 1.41 -8.76 -15.99
CA LYS A 172 2.09 -8.18 -17.16
C LYS A 172 1.73 -8.94 -18.42
#